data_AF-S8BX56-F1
#
_entry.id   AF-S8BX56-F1
#
_cell.length_a   1.000
_cell.length_b   1.000
_cell.length_c   1.000
_cell.angle_alpha   90.00
_cell.angle_beta   90.00
_cell.angle_gamma   90.00
#
_symmetry.space_group_name_H-M   'P 1'
#
loop_
_entity.id
_entity.type
_entity.pdbx_description
1 polymer ?
#
loop_
_entity_poly.entity_id
_entity_poly.type
_entity_poly.pdbx_seq_one_letter_code
_entity_poly.pdbx_strand_id
1 'polypeptide(L)' 'RSWLLGTISEDSFQLIIGCETARSLWTAFENAYAQKSEERRFSLRYQLAHFRKKADQSLDDFLMKFKSLCDSLAAI' A
#
# COMPACT_ATOMS: atom_id res chain seq x y z
N ARG A 1 11.85 12.75 22.94
CA ARG A 1 11.57 11.43 22.33
C ARG A 1 10.29 11.59 21.51
N SER A 2 10.30 11.23 20.23
CA SER A 2 9.32 11.68 19.24
C SER A 2 7.96 10.95 19.36
N TRP A 3 6.83 11.65 19.13
CA TRP A 3 5.46 11.10 19.13
C TRP A 3 5.31 9.90 18.17
N LEU A 4 6.16 9.84 17.15
CA LEU A 4 6.28 8.73 16.20
C LEU A 4 6.36 7.34 16.86
N LEU A 5 7.04 7.17 17.99
CA LEU A 5 7.13 5.85 18.63
C LEU A 5 5.78 5.33 19.14
N GLY A 6 4.83 6.23 19.42
CA GLY A 6 3.49 5.86 19.88
C GLY A 6 2.53 5.50 18.74
N THR A 7 2.90 5.75 17.48
CA THR A 7 2.03 5.51 16.30
C THR A 7 2.46 4.32 15.47
N ILE A 8 3.51 3.60 15.89
CA ILE A 8 4.12 2.51 15.13
C ILE A 8 3.54 1.18 15.62
N SER A 9 3.10 0.34 14.69
CA SER A 9 2.71 -1.05 14.93
C SER A 9 3.89 -1.92 15.39
N GLU A 10 3.62 -2.94 16.21
CA GLU A 10 4.65 -3.88 16.69
C GLU A 10 5.47 -4.51 15.54
N ASP A 11 4.84 -4.76 14.38
CA ASP A 11 5.49 -5.31 13.19
C ASP A 11 6.58 -4.41 12.61
N SER A 12 6.45 -3.09 12.79
CA SER A 12 7.38 -2.09 12.28
C SER A 12 8.44 -1.70 13.32
N PHE A 13 8.34 -2.23 14.54
CA PHE A 13 9.23 -1.89 15.65
C PHE A 13 10.68 -2.33 15.40
N GLN A 14 10.85 -3.46 14.71
CA GLN A 14 12.17 -4.01 14.34
C GLN A 14 12.95 -3.08 13.40
N LEU A 15 12.25 -2.27 12.59
CA LEU A 15 12.87 -1.32 11.65
C LEU A 15 13.45 -0.08 12.35
N ILE A 16 13.08 0.15 13.61
CA ILE A 16 13.45 1.36 14.36
C ILE A 16 14.61 1.08 15.32
N ILE A 17 14.90 -0.18 15.62
CA ILE A 17 15.98 -0.56 16.54
C ILE A 17 17.30 -0.01 15.99
N GLY A 18 17.95 0.87 16.76
CA GLY A 18 19.20 1.54 16.37
C GLY A 18 19.03 2.87 15.62
N CYS A 19 17.80 3.33 15.35
CA CYS A 19 17.56 4.66 14.81
C CYS A 19 17.65 5.74 15.90
N GLU A 20 18.69 6.56 15.87
CA GLU A 20 18.91 7.62 16.87
C GLU A 20 18.26 8.96 16.50
N THR A 21 17.86 9.13 15.23
CA THR A 21 17.29 10.37 14.72
C THR A 21 15.94 10.14 14.07
N ALA A 22 15.08 11.16 14.07
CA ALA A 22 13.81 11.11 13.33
C ALA A 22 14.03 10.90 11.82
N ARG A 23 15.15 11.41 11.29
CA ARG A 23 15.53 11.20 9.89
C ARG A 23 15.85 9.74 9.60
N SER A 24 16.71 9.11 10.40
CA SER A 24 17.09 7.70 10.18
C SER A 24 15.89 6.76 10.29
N LEU A 25 14.99 7.05 11.24
CA LEU A 25 13.72 6.31 11.40
C LEU A 25 12.84 6.42 10.15
N TRP A 26 12.64 7.63 9.62
CA TRP A 26 11.86 7.81 8.39
C TRP A 26 12.50 7.16 7.16
N THR A 27 13.82 7.25 7.02
CA THR A 27 14.55 6.58 5.92
C THR A 27 14.47 5.05 6.03
N ALA A 28 14.50 4.48 7.24
CA ALA A 28 14.32 3.05 7.43
C ALA A 28 12.92 2.58 6.97
N PHE A 29 11.87 3.35 7.27
CA PHE A 29 10.53 3.06 6.78
C PHE A 29 10.39 3.23 5.28
N GLU A 30 10.93 4.31 4.72
CA GLU A 30 10.96 4.52 3.28
C GLU A 30 11.62 3.33 2.58
N ASN A 31 12.80 2.89 3.02
CA ASN A 31 13.48 1.75 2.43
C ASN A 31 12.70 0.44 2.58
N ALA A 32 12.10 0.18 3.75
CA ALA A 32 11.38 -1.05 4.02
C ALA A 32 10.05 -1.15 3.24
N TYR A 33 9.39 -0.02 2.98
CA TYR A 33 8.04 -0.01 2.39
C TYR A 33 7.99 0.54 0.96
N ALA A 34 9.02 1.24 0.47
CA ALA A 34 9.03 1.82 -0.88
C ALA A 34 8.88 0.76 -1.97
N GLN A 35 9.71 -0.29 -1.94
CA GLN A 35 9.64 -1.36 -2.94
C GLN A 35 8.26 -2.04 -2.95
N LYS A 36 7.75 -2.41 -1.78
CA LYS A 36 6.42 -3.03 -1.63
C LYS A 36 5.30 -2.10 -2.14
N SER A 37 5.45 -0.78 -1.95
CA SER A 37 4.48 0.21 -2.41
C SER A 37 4.51 0.36 -3.93
N GLU A 38 5.69 0.40 -4.54
CA GLU A 38 5.85 0.41 -6.01
C GLU A 38 5.32 -0.86 -6.67
N GLU A 39 5.66 -2.04 -6.12
CA GLU A 39 5.15 -3.33 -6.60
C GLU A 39 3.62 -3.40 -6.52
N ARG A 40 3.05 -2.92 -5.41
CA ARG A 40 1.60 -2.84 -5.25
C ARG A 40 0.98 -1.91 -6.28
N ARG A 41 1.57 -0.73 -6.51
CA ARG A 41 1.10 0.24 -7.51
C ARG A 41 1.14 -0.34 -8.92
N PHE A 42 2.23 -1.01 -9.27
CA PHE A 42 2.38 -1.69 -10.56
C PHE A 42 1.31 -2.77 -10.74
N SER A 43 1.13 -3.64 -9.74
CA SER A 43 0.14 -4.71 -9.76
C SER A 43 -1.28 -4.18 -9.95
N LEU A 44 -1.68 -3.12 -9.22
CA LEU A 44 -3.01 -2.53 -9.37
C LEU A 44 -3.22 -1.88 -10.75
N ARG A 45 -2.22 -1.17 -11.27
CA ARG A 45 -2.28 -0.61 -12.64
C ARG A 45 -2.40 -1.70 -13.69
N TYR A 46 -1.64 -2.79 -13.53
CA TYR A 46 -1.72 -3.95 -14.41
C TYR A 46 -3.11 -4.59 -14.36
N GLN A 47 -3.67 -4.82 -13.17
CA GLN A 47 -5.02 -5.33 -13.00
C GLN A 47 -6.06 -4.43 -13.68
N LEU A 48 -5.93 -3.10 -13.56
CA LEU A 48 -6.84 -2.14 -14.18
C LEU A 48 -6.77 -2.20 -15.71
N ALA A 49 -5.56 -2.24 -16.27
CA ALA A 49 -5.36 -2.33 -17.72
C ALA A 49 -5.94 -3.61 -18.33
N HIS A 50 -5.99 -4.70 -17.55
CA HIS A 50 -6.52 -5.99 -17.96
C HIS A 50 -7.93 -6.26 -17.42
N PHE A 51 -8.56 -5.29 -16.75
CA PHE A 51 -9.85 -5.46 -16.14
C PHE A 51 -10.93 -5.56 -17.21
N ARG A 52 -11.60 -6.72 -17.27
CA ARG A 52 -12.63 -7.01 -18.27
C ARG A 52 -13.82 -7.70 -17.62
N LYS A 53 -15.01 -7.34 -18.07
CA LYS A 53 -16.25 -7.99 -17.64
C LYS A 53 -16.27 -9.43 -18.14
N LYS A 54 -16.60 -10.37 -17.26
CA LYS A 54 -16.82 -11.78 -17.65
C LYS A 54 -18.20 -11.95 -18.28
N ALA A 55 -18.36 -12.98 -19.11
CA ALA A 55 -19.60 -13.24 -19.84
C ALA A 55 -20.81 -13.47 -18.90
N ASP A 56 -20.58 -14.19 -17.80
CA ASP A 56 -21.55 -14.59 -16.78
C ASP A 56 -21.67 -13.60 -15.60
N GLN A 57 -20.83 -12.58 -15.53
CA GLN A 57 -20.82 -11.63 -14.42
C GLN A 57 -21.95 -10.60 -14.55
N SER A 58 -22.65 -10.32 -13.44
CA SER A 58 -23.62 -9.23 -13.39
C SER A 58 -22.93 -7.87 -13.58
N LEU A 59 -23.68 -6.86 -14.04
CA LEU A 59 -23.13 -5.51 -14.20
C LEU A 59 -22.77 -4.89 -12.84
N ASP A 60 -23.59 -5.13 -11.82
CA ASP A 60 -23.37 -4.61 -10.46
C ASP A 60 -22.06 -5.16 -9.87
N ASP A 61 -21.86 -6.48 -9.92
CA ASP A 61 -20.62 -7.12 -9.45
C ASP A 61 -19.38 -6.63 -10.20
N PHE A 62 -19.54 -6.31 -11.49
CA PHE A 62 -18.45 -5.75 -12.29
C PHE A 62 -18.10 -4.33 -11.83
N LEU A 63 -19.09 -3.46 -11.69
CA LEU A 63 -18.89 -2.07 -11.27
C LEU A 63 -18.37 -1.98 -9.84
N MET A 64 -18.84 -2.83 -8.93
CA MET A 64 -18.35 -2.88 -7.56
C MET A 64 -16.86 -3.25 -7.49
N LYS A 65 -16.45 -4.26 -8.27
CA LYS A 65 -15.03 -4.66 -8.35
C LYS A 65 -14.17 -3.59 -9.03
N PHE A 66 -14.68 -2.97 -10.09
CA PHE A 66 -13.99 -1.85 -10.73
C PHE A 66 -13.77 -0.69 -9.76
N LYS A 67 -14.82 -0.30 -9.03
CA LYS A 67 -14.75 0.75 -8.01
C LYS A 67 -13.73 0.39 -6.93
N SER A 68 -13.77 -0.83 -6.41
CA SER A 68 -12.80 -1.28 -5.40
C SER A 68 -11.35 -1.20 -5.91
N LEU A 69 -11.11 -1.47 -7.19
CA LEU A 69 -9.79 -1.36 -7.80
C LEU A 69 -9.34 0.11 -7.91
N CYS A 70 -10.23 1.02 -8.31
CA CYS A 70 -9.98 2.45 -8.32
C CYS A 70 -9.74 3.01 -6.92
N ASP A 71 -10.54 2.60 -5.93
CA ASP A 71 -10.39 3.01 -4.53
C ASP A 71 -9.04 2.51 -3.97
N SER A 72 -8.62 1.29 -4.33
CA SER A 72 -7.31 0.74 -3.96
C SER A 72 -6.14 1.51 -4.59
N LEU A 73 -6.31 2.01 -5.82
CA LEU A 73 -5.31 2.86 -6.48
C LEU A 73 -5.24 4.26 -5.87
N ALA A 74 -6.38 4.82 -5.45
CA ALA A 74 -6.44 6.12 -4.78
C ALA A 74 -5.86 6.10 -3.36
N ALA A 75 -5.80 4.93 -2.73
CA ALA A 75 -5.22 4.73 -1.41
C ALA A 75 -3.70 4.45 -1.40
N ILE A 76 -3.05 4.44 -2.57
CA ILE A 76 -1.59 4.39 -2.73
C ILE A 76 -1.05 5.79 -2.91
#